data_AF-A0A258B150-F1
#
_entry.id   AF-A0A258B150-F1
#
_cell.length_a   1.000
_cell.length_b   1.000
_cell.length_c   1.000
_cell.angle_alpha   90.00
_cell.angle_beta   90.00
_cell.angle_gamma   90.00
#
_symmetry.space_group_name_H-M   'P 1'
#
loop_
_entity.id
_entity.type
_entity.pdbx_description
1 polymer ?
#
loop_
_entity_poly.entity_id
_entity_poly.type
_entity_poly.pdbx_seq_one_letter_code
_entity_poly.pdbx_strand_id
1 'polypeptide(L)'
;MKTRRLPPARARAFTLLEVVIALGITALVISAVYTLAQGTLTLADNVHRAERRDTRKQAFTTFCEHLFSELPATAALNLKTTQSGGEYLTQLELQNVSSPFDGTPNCIVTLFTQNLAGGGLRLLVSCQPISNNPLDKKDAKSGYEVMLFDDLLQCEWRVYVPATQQWATIWTEETNTTTPTAYQHPPMLELVMTQAGDDSHRQVFWIAPSQALTQLQPAVLPPGQQPGQLPGQANVQVPGQPQVQVQVPGQPTR
;
A
#
# COMPACT_ATOMS: atom_id res chain seq x y z
N MET A 1 72.29 18.14 -73.59
CA MET A 1 71.10 18.12 -72.72
C MET A 1 71.36 17.07 -71.63
N LYS A 2 71.68 17.49 -70.39
CA LYS A 2 72.21 16.62 -69.32
C LYS A 2 71.13 16.42 -68.25
N THR A 3 70.49 15.25 -68.23
CA THR A 3 69.39 14.93 -67.32
C THR A 3 69.93 14.65 -65.92
N ARG A 4 69.57 15.52 -64.97
CA ARG A 4 69.91 15.40 -63.54
C ARG A 4 68.94 14.38 -62.92
N ARG A 5 69.40 13.16 -62.67
CA ARG A 5 68.61 12.16 -61.93
C ARG A 5 68.59 12.55 -60.45
N LEU A 6 67.40 12.76 -59.90
CA LEU A 6 67.19 12.93 -58.46
C LEU A 6 67.48 11.60 -57.75
N PRO A 7 68.08 11.62 -56.54
CA PRO A 7 68.36 10.41 -55.79
C PRO A 7 67.04 9.76 -55.34
N PRO A 8 66.98 8.41 -55.26
CA PRO A 8 65.81 7.72 -54.75
C PRO A 8 65.59 8.06 -53.27
N ALA A 9 64.37 8.45 -52.91
CA ALA A 9 63.96 8.56 -51.52
C ALA A 9 64.11 7.17 -50.88
N ARG A 10 64.97 7.05 -49.86
CA ARG A 10 65.13 5.81 -49.09
C ARG A 10 63.80 5.48 -48.40
N ALA A 11 63.09 4.47 -48.89
CA ALA A 11 62.01 3.84 -48.14
C ALA A 11 62.61 3.20 -46.88
N ARG A 12 62.33 3.79 -45.71
CA ARG A 12 62.68 3.19 -44.42
C ARG A 12 61.74 2.00 -44.19
N ALA A 13 62.28 0.79 -44.22
CA ALA A 13 61.56 -0.39 -43.76
C ALA A 13 61.39 -0.31 -42.23
N PHE A 14 60.20 -0.60 -41.74
CA PHE A 14 59.90 -0.64 -40.31
C PHE A 14 60.79 -1.67 -39.61
N THR A 15 61.34 -1.31 -38.45
CA THR A 15 62.13 -2.26 -37.67
C THR A 15 61.20 -3.26 -36.98
N LEU A 16 61.63 -4.52 -36.85
CA LEU A 16 60.85 -5.56 -36.18
C LEU A 16 60.46 -5.14 -34.75
N LEU A 17 61.37 -4.45 -34.04
CA LEU A 17 61.14 -3.92 -32.70
C LEU A 17 59.97 -2.92 -32.67
N GLU A 18 59.89 -2.03 -33.65
CA GLU A 18 58.82 -1.03 -33.76
C GLU A 18 57.44 -1.69 -33.96
N VAL A 19 57.37 -2.73 -34.77
CA VAL A 19 56.13 -3.51 -34.97
C VAL A 19 55.72 -4.24 -33.69
N VAL A 20 56.67 -4.84 -32.97
CA VAL A 20 56.38 -5.53 -31.69
C VAL A 20 55.89 -4.54 -30.63
N ILE A 21 56.52 -3.36 -30.52
CA ILE A 21 56.07 -2.31 -29.61
C ILE A 21 54.67 -1.82 -30.00
N ALA A 22 54.40 -1.59 -31.28
CA ALA A 22 53.09 -1.15 -31.76
C ALA A 22 51.99 -2.19 -31.47
N LEU A 23 52.28 -3.48 -31.67
CA LEU A 23 51.35 -4.57 -31.33
C LEU A 23 51.11 -4.68 -29.81
N GLY A 24 52.16 -4.51 -29.00
CA GLY A 24 52.04 -4.49 -27.54
C GLY A 24 51.18 -3.35 -27.03
N ILE A 25 51.39 -2.13 -27.54
CA ILE A 25 50.56 -0.97 -27.21
C ILE A 25 49.11 -1.20 -27.66
N THR A 26 48.91 -1.76 -28.85
CA THR A 26 47.57 -2.06 -29.37
C THR A 26 46.83 -3.06 -28.48
N ALA A 27 47.51 -4.13 -28.04
CA ALA A 27 46.94 -5.11 -27.10
C ALA A 27 46.56 -4.45 -25.76
N LEU A 28 47.42 -3.59 -25.21
CA LEU A 28 47.13 -2.85 -23.98
C LEU A 28 45.90 -1.93 -24.11
N VAL A 29 45.77 -1.22 -25.24
CA VAL A 29 44.63 -0.35 -25.51
C VAL A 29 43.34 -1.16 -25.63
N ILE A 30 43.36 -2.29 -26.36
CA ILE A 30 42.18 -3.16 -26.50
C ILE A 30 41.77 -3.71 -25.13
N SER A 31 42.71 -4.16 -24.30
CA SER A 31 42.42 -4.63 -22.95
C SER A 31 41.83 -3.53 -22.08
N ALA A 32 42.37 -2.30 -22.11
CA ALA A 32 41.84 -1.18 -21.34
C ALA A 32 40.41 -0.84 -21.76
N VAL A 33 40.12 -0.77 -23.05
CA VAL A 33 38.76 -0.52 -23.57
C VAL A 33 37.81 -1.64 -23.16
N TYR A 34 38.25 -2.90 -23.23
CA TYR A 34 37.43 -4.03 -22.81
C TYR A 34 37.09 -3.97 -21.30
N THR A 35 38.07 -3.68 -20.45
CA THR A 35 37.83 -3.52 -19.00
C THR A 35 36.88 -2.37 -18.70
N LEU A 36 37.02 -1.23 -19.38
CA LEU A 36 36.10 -0.10 -19.24
C LEU A 36 34.69 -0.48 -19.68
N ALA A 37 34.53 -1.14 -20.82
CA ALA A 37 33.22 -1.58 -21.31
C ALA A 37 32.54 -2.51 -20.30
N GLN A 38 33.24 -3.51 -19.78
CA GLN A 38 32.69 -4.42 -18.75
C GLN A 38 32.36 -3.68 -17.45
N GLY A 39 33.20 -2.73 -17.03
CA GLY A 39 32.93 -1.88 -15.87
C GLY A 39 31.65 -1.05 -16.04
N THR A 40 31.44 -0.45 -17.21
CA THR A 40 30.22 0.32 -17.48
C THR A 40 28.96 -0.54 -17.54
N LEU A 41 29.04 -1.74 -18.12
CA LEU A 41 27.90 -2.65 -18.21
C LEU A 41 27.48 -3.17 -16.84
N THR A 42 28.44 -3.56 -16.00
CA THR A 42 28.17 -4.03 -14.64
C THR A 42 27.59 -2.91 -13.76
N LEU A 43 28.11 -1.68 -13.89
CA LEU A 43 27.54 -0.53 -13.19
C LEU A 43 26.11 -0.23 -13.67
N ALA A 44 25.87 -0.22 -14.98
CA ALA A 44 24.53 0.02 -15.53
C ALA A 44 23.52 -1.02 -15.04
N ASP A 45 23.89 -2.31 -15.01
CA ASP A 45 23.00 -3.36 -14.48
C ASP A 45 22.70 -3.16 -12.99
N ASN A 46 23.71 -2.79 -12.19
CA ASN A 46 23.53 -2.51 -10.77
C ASN A 46 22.60 -1.32 -10.52
N VAL A 47 22.75 -0.24 -11.29
CA VAL A 47 21.88 0.94 -11.20
C VAL A 47 20.44 0.58 -11.58
N HIS A 48 20.23 -0.10 -12.70
CA HIS A 48 18.89 -0.51 -13.10
C HIS A 48 18.21 -1.45 -12.11
N ARG A 49 18.97 -2.35 -11.46
CA ARG A 49 18.46 -3.20 -10.38
C ARG A 49 18.07 -2.39 -9.15
N ALA A 50 18.87 -1.40 -8.77
CA ALA A 50 18.54 -0.50 -7.67
C ALA A 50 17.26 0.29 -7.96
N GLU A 51 17.15 0.92 -9.12
CA GLU A 51 15.96 1.68 -9.53
C GLU A 51 14.68 0.84 -9.56
N ARG A 52 14.77 -0.41 -10.06
CA ARG A 52 13.63 -1.35 -10.04
C ARG A 52 13.19 -1.69 -8.63
N ARG A 53 14.13 -1.88 -7.70
CA ARG A 53 13.81 -2.15 -6.29
C ARG A 53 13.10 -0.95 -5.66
N ASP A 54 13.61 0.25 -5.86
CA ASP A 54 13.02 1.48 -5.32
C ASP A 54 11.63 1.74 -5.90
N THR A 55 11.47 1.56 -7.22
CA THR A 55 10.17 1.68 -7.90
C THR A 55 9.16 0.68 -7.34
N ARG A 56 9.58 -0.57 -7.08
CA ARG A 56 8.72 -1.60 -6.48
C ARG A 56 8.29 -1.25 -5.07
N LYS A 57 9.20 -0.74 -4.23
CA LYS A 57 8.88 -0.28 -2.86
C LYS A 57 7.90 0.89 -2.87
N GLN A 58 8.11 1.86 -3.77
CA GLN A 58 7.22 2.99 -3.92
C GLN A 58 5.83 2.55 -4.36
N ALA A 59 5.73 1.68 -5.38
CA ALA A 59 4.46 1.15 -5.85
C ALA A 59 3.72 0.38 -4.75
N PHE A 60 4.44 -0.42 -3.96
CA PHE A 60 3.87 -1.12 -2.81
C PHE A 60 3.37 -0.16 -1.72
N THR A 61 4.13 0.90 -1.42
CA THR A 61 3.73 1.93 -0.45
C THR A 61 2.44 2.62 -0.91
N THR A 62 2.39 3.06 -2.17
CA THR A 62 1.18 3.67 -2.74
C THR A 62 0.00 2.71 -2.77
N PHE A 63 0.23 1.42 -3.05
CA PHE A 63 -0.79 0.38 -2.96
C PHE A 63 -1.37 0.28 -1.54
N CYS A 64 -0.53 0.24 -0.51
CA CYS A 64 -0.96 0.21 0.88
C CYS A 64 -1.69 1.48 1.29
N GLU A 65 -1.20 2.66 0.90
CA GLU A 65 -1.86 3.94 1.15
C GLU A 65 -3.29 3.94 0.59
N HIS A 66 -3.46 3.50 -0.65
CA HIS A 66 -4.77 3.37 -1.29
C HIS A 66 -5.67 2.38 -0.53
N LEU A 67 -5.15 1.17 -0.28
CA LEU A 67 -5.86 0.09 0.41
C LEU A 67 -6.39 0.52 1.79
N PHE A 68 -5.60 1.28 2.56
CA PHE A 68 -6.00 1.73 3.89
C PHE A 68 -6.85 3.01 3.86
N SER A 69 -6.65 3.90 2.88
CA SER A 69 -7.44 5.12 2.74
C SER A 69 -8.89 4.86 2.31
N GLU A 70 -9.11 3.78 1.55
CA GLU A 70 -10.42 3.36 1.06
C GLU A 70 -11.08 2.31 1.97
N LEU A 71 -10.52 2.04 3.15
CA LEU A 71 -10.98 0.99 4.04
C LEU A 71 -12.43 1.28 4.49
N PRO A 72 -13.42 0.44 4.13
CA PRO A 72 -14.80 0.64 4.56
C PRO A 72 -14.94 0.57 6.07
N ALA A 73 -15.93 1.28 6.63
CA ALA A 73 -16.24 1.18 8.06
C ALA A 73 -16.68 -0.24 8.47
N THR A 74 -17.26 -1.00 7.53
CA THR A 74 -17.70 -2.39 7.72
C THR A 74 -16.61 -3.43 7.46
N ALA A 75 -15.40 -3.00 7.09
CA ALA A 75 -14.28 -3.91 6.90
C ALA A 75 -13.68 -4.29 8.25
N ALA A 76 -13.31 -5.55 8.42
CA ALA A 76 -12.60 -6.00 9.62
C ALA A 76 -11.11 -6.04 9.32
N LEU A 77 -10.30 -5.43 10.19
CA LEU A 77 -8.85 -5.46 10.13
C LEU A 77 -8.31 -6.37 11.23
N ASN A 78 -7.57 -7.41 10.82
CA ASN A 78 -6.92 -8.34 11.72
C ASN A 78 -5.43 -8.40 11.43
N LEU A 79 -4.60 -8.19 12.45
CA LEU A 79 -3.16 -8.32 12.38
C LEU A 79 -2.70 -9.44 13.31
N LYS A 80 -1.88 -10.33 12.78
CA LYS A 80 -1.17 -11.34 13.55
C LYS A 80 0.27 -11.45 13.08
N THR A 81 1.21 -11.12 13.94
CA THR A 81 2.62 -11.48 13.74
C THR A 81 3.00 -12.61 14.69
N THR A 82 3.56 -13.68 14.14
CA THR A 82 4.04 -14.86 14.86
C THR A 82 5.53 -15.01 14.62
N GLN A 83 6.31 -15.31 15.66
CA GLN A 83 7.72 -15.63 15.49
C GLN A 83 7.89 -17.13 15.23
N SER A 84 8.59 -17.49 14.16
CA SER A 84 8.88 -18.88 13.81
C SER A 84 10.34 -19.01 13.41
N GLY A 85 11.11 -19.81 14.13
CA GLY A 85 12.53 -20.06 13.79
C GLY A 85 13.44 -18.83 13.82
N GLY A 86 13.06 -17.77 14.55
CA GLY A 86 13.81 -16.50 14.59
C GLY A 86 13.36 -15.47 13.55
N GLU A 87 12.48 -15.84 12.63
CA GLU A 87 11.86 -14.94 11.64
C GLU A 87 10.47 -14.50 12.11
N TYR A 88 10.09 -13.27 11.76
CA TYR A 88 8.74 -12.75 12.03
C TYR A 88 7.85 -13.03 10.84
N LEU A 89 6.85 -13.88 11.03
CA LEU A 89 5.79 -14.14 10.07
C LEU A 89 4.60 -13.26 10.39
N THR A 90 4.31 -12.31 9.52
CA THR A 90 3.19 -11.39 9.66
C THR A 90 2.06 -11.77 8.71
N GLN A 91 0.82 -11.60 9.18
CA GLN A 91 -0.40 -11.73 8.41
C GLN A 91 -1.31 -10.54 8.77
N LEU A 92 -1.53 -9.65 7.82
CA LEU A 92 -2.50 -8.57 7.88
C LEU A 92 -3.66 -8.96 6.97
N GLU A 93 -4.83 -9.11 7.55
CA GLU A 93 -6.04 -9.54 6.88
C GLU A 93 -7.09 -8.44 6.95
N LEU A 94 -7.65 -8.11 5.80
CA LEU A 94 -8.75 -7.17 5.63
C LEU A 94 -9.94 -7.94 5.07
N GLN A 95 -11.04 -7.98 5.81
CA GLN A 95 -12.27 -8.64 5.36
C GLN A 95 -13.29 -7.61 4.91
N ASN A 96 -14.18 -8.01 3.99
CA ASN A 96 -15.26 -7.15 3.49
C ASN A 96 -14.74 -5.88 2.80
N VAL A 97 -13.63 -6.02 2.07
CA VAL A 97 -13.01 -4.97 1.26
C VAL A 97 -13.18 -5.27 -0.23
N SER A 98 -13.01 -4.28 -1.09
CA SER A 98 -12.91 -4.52 -2.53
C SER A 98 -11.55 -5.11 -2.88
N SER A 99 -11.56 -6.06 -3.81
CA SER A 99 -10.35 -6.65 -4.38
C SER A 99 -9.49 -5.56 -5.03
N PRO A 100 -8.19 -5.49 -4.71
CA PRO A 100 -7.32 -4.49 -5.31
C PRO A 100 -6.92 -4.83 -6.76
N PHE A 101 -7.27 -6.01 -7.26
CA PHE A 101 -6.89 -6.47 -8.60
C PHE A 101 -7.92 -6.13 -9.67
N ASP A 102 -9.21 -6.29 -9.32
CA ASP A 102 -10.33 -6.20 -10.25
C ASP A 102 -11.51 -5.37 -9.69
N GLY A 103 -11.43 -4.90 -8.45
CA GLY A 103 -12.49 -4.12 -7.79
C GLY A 103 -13.68 -4.95 -7.31
N THR A 104 -13.62 -6.28 -7.38
CA THR A 104 -14.69 -7.17 -6.89
C THR A 104 -14.97 -6.88 -5.41
N PRO A 105 -16.22 -6.55 -5.00
CA PRO A 105 -16.53 -6.24 -3.61
C PRO A 105 -16.56 -7.51 -2.75
N ASN A 106 -16.55 -7.32 -1.42
CA ASN A 106 -16.70 -8.39 -0.43
C ASN A 106 -15.63 -9.49 -0.54
N CYS A 107 -14.36 -9.06 -0.59
CA CYS A 107 -13.21 -9.93 -0.58
C CYS A 107 -12.52 -9.95 0.79
N ILE A 108 -11.76 -11.01 1.01
CA ILE A 108 -10.73 -11.11 2.03
C ILE A 108 -9.39 -10.85 1.34
N VAL A 109 -8.75 -9.75 1.69
CA VAL A 109 -7.42 -9.38 1.20
C VAL A 109 -6.43 -9.63 2.32
N THR A 110 -5.43 -10.46 2.06
CA THR A 110 -4.43 -10.86 3.06
C THR A 110 -3.04 -10.54 2.55
N LEU A 111 -2.32 -9.68 3.28
CA LEU A 111 -0.90 -9.44 3.13
C LEU A 111 -0.17 -10.35 4.13
N PHE A 112 0.61 -11.31 3.63
CA PHE A 112 1.28 -12.26 4.51
C PHE A 112 2.66 -12.63 4.03
N THR A 113 3.52 -12.95 4.99
CA THR A 113 4.87 -13.42 4.74
C THR A 113 4.95 -14.93 4.80
N GLN A 114 5.86 -15.51 4.04
CA GLN A 114 6.19 -16.94 4.09
C GLN A 114 7.70 -17.16 4.03
N ASN A 115 8.17 -18.16 4.76
CA ASN A 115 9.57 -18.58 4.73
C ASN A 115 9.91 -19.27 3.41
N LEU A 116 11.11 -18.98 2.88
CA LEU A 116 11.66 -19.65 1.70
C LEU A 116 12.51 -20.86 2.09
N ALA A 117 12.43 -21.93 1.29
CA ALA A 117 13.29 -23.09 1.40
C ALA A 117 14.72 -22.72 0.94
N GLY A 118 15.46 -22.07 1.83
CA GLY A 118 16.74 -21.41 1.52
C GLY A 118 17.10 -20.29 2.49
N GLY A 119 16.15 -19.88 3.34
CA GLY A 119 16.28 -18.74 4.23
C GLY A 119 15.63 -17.49 3.64
N GLY A 120 15.22 -16.57 4.51
CA GLY A 120 14.54 -15.35 4.11
C GLY A 120 13.04 -15.51 3.91
N LEU A 121 12.41 -14.38 3.65
CA LEU A 121 10.97 -14.19 3.62
C LEU A 121 10.52 -13.69 2.24
N ARG A 122 9.36 -14.16 1.81
CA ARG A 122 8.60 -13.55 0.72
C ARG A 122 7.34 -12.90 1.26
N LEU A 123 6.98 -11.73 0.73
CA LEU A 123 5.72 -11.06 1.02
C LEU A 123 4.77 -11.30 -0.15
N LEU A 124 3.58 -11.83 0.16
CA LEU A 124 2.52 -12.07 -0.80
C LEU A 124 1.29 -11.25 -0.42
N VAL A 125 0.48 -10.96 -1.43
CA VAL A 125 -0.89 -10.50 -1.26
C VAL A 125 -1.81 -11.55 -1.87
N SER A 126 -2.82 -11.97 -1.13
CA SER A 126 -3.90 -12.80 -1.65
C SER A 126 -5.24 -12.08 -1.57
N CYS A 127 -6.11 -12.30 -2.54
CA CYS A 127 -7.48 -11.82 -2.51
C CYS A 127 -8.43 -12.98 -2.83
N GLN A 128 -9.39 -13.23 -1.94
CA GLN A 128 -10.39 -14.28 -2.08
C GLN A 128 -11.80 -13.69 -1.92
N PRO A 129 -12.74 -13.94 -2.85
CA PRO A 129 -14.12 -13.50 -2.67
C PRO A 129 -14.79 -14.27 -1.52
N ILE A 130 -15.56 -13.56 -0.70
CA ILE A 130 -16.36 -14.18 0.36
C ILE A 130 -17.56 -14.87 -0.30
N SER A 131 -17.53 -16.20 -0.38
CA SER A 131 -18.68 -17.00 -0.80
C SER A 131 -19.36 -17.68 0.37
N ASN A 132 -20.66 -17.47 0.48
CA ASN A 132 -21.54 -18.14 1.45
C ASN A 132 -21.97 -19.54 0.97
N ASN A 133 -21.70 -19.89 -0.29
CA ASN A 133 -22.13 -21.14 -0.89
C ASN A 133 -21.04 -22.22 -0.74
N PRO A 134 -21.31 -23.34 -0.05
CA PRO A 134 -20.33 -24.42 0.13
C PRO A 134 -19.91 -25.12 -1.17
N LEU A 135 -20.68 -25.02 -2.27
CA LEU A 135 -20.22 -25.52 -3.58
C LEU A 135 -19.12 -24.63 -4.18
N ASP A 136 -19.23 -23.31 -4.03
CA ASP A 136 -18.22 -22.36 -4.48
C ASP A 136 -16.95 -22.43 -3.63
N LYS A 137 -16.98 -23.03 -2.42
CA LYS A 137 -15.76 -23.24 -1.61
C LYS A 137 -14.72 -24.15 -2.27
N LYS A 138 -15.14 -25.01 -3.21
CA LYS A 138 -14.23 -25.87 -3.99
C LYS A 138 -13.52 -25.07 -5.09
N ASP A 139 -14.21 -24.06 -5.63
CA ASP A 139 -13.69 -23.06 -6.58
C ASP A 139 -13.16 -21.79 -5.89
N ALA A 140 -13.32 -21.64 -4.57
CA ALA A 140 -12.76 -20.54 -3.76
C ALA A 140 -11.23 -20.61 -3.64
N LYS A 141 -10.61 -21.64 -4.21
CA LYS A 141 -9.18 -21.62 -4.58
C LYS A 141 -8.87 -20.63 -5.71
N SER A 142 -9.86 -20.05 -6.37
CA SER A 142 -9.72 -18.99 -7.37
C SER A 142 -9.45 -17.62 -6.72
N GLY A 143 -8.61 -17.60 -5.68
CA GLY A 143 -8.05 -16.37 -5.16
C GLY A 143 -6.89 -15.95 -6.03
N TYR A 144 -6.69 -14.65 -6.18
CA TYR A 144 -5.46 -14.11 -6.73
C TYR A 144 -4.39 -14.16 -5.64
N GLU A 145 -3.22 -14.73 -5.94
CA GLU A 145 -2.05 -14.65 -5.07
C GLU A 145 -0.91 -14.05 -5.89
N VAL A 146 -0.39 -12.91 -5.42
CA VAL A 146 0.67 -12.17 -6.08
C VAL A 146 1.84 -12.02 -5.12
N MET A 147 3.02 -12.41 -5.59
CA MET A 147 4.27 -12.20 -4.88
C MET A 147 4.72 -10.75 -5.07
N LEU A 148 4.83 -10.01 -3.97
CA LEU A 148 5.28 -8.62 -3.98
C LEU A 148 6.80 -8.53 -3.84
N PHE A 149 7.34 -9.32 -2.91
CA PHE A 149 8.77 -9.39 -2.62
C PHE A 149 9.18 -10.84 -2.34
N ASP A 150 10.39 -11.19 -2.73
CA ASP A 150 10.92 -12.54 -2.82
C ASP A 150 12.23 -12.74 -2.04
N ASP A 151 12.76 -11.68 -1.42
CA ASP A 151 14.07 -11.68 -0.78
C ASP A 151 14.13 -10.72 0.42
N LEU A 152 13.15 -10.86 1.31
CA LEU A 152 13.06 -10.06 2.53
C LEU A 152 13.81 -10.75 3.66
N LEU A 153 14.62 -9.98 4.40
CA LEU A 153 15.22 -10.41 5.66
C LEU A 153 14.26 -10.22 6.84
N GLN A 154 13.42 -9.19 6.76
CA GLN A 154 12.43 -8.88 7.79
C GLN A 154 11.21 -8.22 7.13
N CYS A 155 10.02 -8.55 7.62
CA CYS A 155 8.79 -7.84 7.30
C CYS A 155 7.83 -7.96 8.48
N GLU A 156 7.53 -6.81 9.09
CA GLU A 156 6.75 -6.74 10.31
C GLU A 156 5.72 -5.62 10.19
N TRP A 157 4.47 -5.94 10.52
CA TRP A 157 3.40 -4.96 10.67
C TRP A 157 3.15 -4.71 12.14
N ARG A 158 2.87 -3.46 12.49
CA ARG A 158 2.47 -3.05 13.83
C ARG A 158 1.32 -2.08 13.77
N VAL A 159 0.47 -2.14 14.78
CA VAL A 159 -0.68 -1.26 14.96
C VAL A 159 -0.39 -0.32 16.13
N TYR A 160 -0.67 0.97 15.95
CA TYR A 160 -0.61 1.93 17.05
C TYR A 160 -1.87 1.87 17.90
N VAL A 161 -1.71 1.64 19.21
CA VAL A 161 -2.81 1.59 20.18
C VAL A 161 -2.86 2.90 20.97
N PRO A 162 -3.86 3.78 20.77
CA PRO A 162 -3.91 5.09 21.43
C PRO A 162 -4.01 5.03 22.95
N ALA A 163 -4.68 4.00 23.48
CA ALA A 163 -4.91 3.85 24.91
C ALA A 163 -3.61 3.58 25.69
N THR A 164 -2.67 2.84 25.09
CA THR A 164 -1.39 2.48 25.71
C THR A 164 -0.22 3.28 25.13
N GLN A 165 -0.43 4.02 24.03
CA GLN A 165 0.60 4.73 23.27
C GLN A 165 1.75 3.82 22.80
N GLN A 166 1.42 2.56 22.50
CA GLN A 166 2.39 1.54 22.12
C GLN A 166 2.04 0.91 20.77
N TRP A 167 3.06 0.40 20.10
CA TRP A 167 2.94 -0.41 18.91
C TRP A 167 2.71 -1.88 19.29
N ALA A 168 1.64 -2.47 18.77
CA ALA A 168 1.28 -3.86 18.98
C ALA A 168 1.43 -4.66 17.69
N THR A 169 1.89 -5.91 17.80
CA THR A 169 2.05 -6.85 16.68
C THR A 169 0.82 -7.74 16.46
N ILE A 170 -0.22 -7.49 17.25
CA ILE A 170 -1.50 -8.20 17.20
C ILE A 170 -2.61 -7.16 17.30
N TRP A 171 -3.59 -7.27 16.42
CA TRP A 171 -4.82 -6.49 16.45
C TRP A 171 -5.95 -7.39 15.96
N THR A 172 -7.10 -7.34 16.62
CA THR A 172 -8.24 -8.17 16.23
C THR A 172 -9.51 -7.38 16.44
N GLU A 173 -10.29 -7.28 15.37
CA GLU A 173 -11.59 -6.65 15.41
C GLU A 173 -12.66 -7.73 15.56
N GLU A 174 -13.26 -7.80 16.75
CA GLU A 174 -14.18 -8.86 17.10
C GLU A 174 -15.52 -8.68 16.38
N THR A 175 -15.89 -9.64 15.54
CA THR A 175 -17.16 -9.70 14.80
C THR A 175 -18.33 -10.15 15.71
N ASN A 176 -18.40 -9.66 16.95
CA ASN A 176 -19.34 -10.17 17.95
C ASN A 176 -20.80 -9.70 17.72
N THR A 177 -21.03 -8.85 16.72
CA THR A 177 -22.37 -8.41 16.31
C THR A 177 -22.74 -9.05 14.99
N THR A 178 -23.94 -9.62 14.90
CA THR A 178 -24.48 -10.32 13.73
C THR A 178 -24.52 -9.48 12.44
N THR A 179 -24.22 -8.18 12.52
CA THR A 179 -23.90 -7.30 11.39
C THR A 179 -23.18 -6.06 11.95
N PRO A 180 -21.84 -6.02 12.00
CA PRO A 180 -21.14 -4.84 12.48
C PRO A 180 -21.39 -3.69 11.51
N THR A 181 -22.02 -2.63 12.02
CA THR A 181 -22.28 -1.40 11.26
C THR A 181 -21.02 -0.53 11.15
N ALA A 182 -20.07 -0.72 12.05
CA ALA A 182 -18.72 -0.18 11.98
C ALA A 182 -17.78 -0.99 12.90
N TYR A 183 -16.55 -1.22 12.45
CA TYR A 183 -15.44 -1.67 13.29
C TYR A 183 -14.63 -0.49 13.79
N GLN A 184 -13.91 -0.62 14.90
CA GLN A 184 -13.01 0.43 15.39
C GLN A 184 -11.62 0.23 14.80
N HIS A 185 -11.34 0.86 13.66
CA HIS A 185 -10.04 0.75 13.00
C HIS A 185 -8.91 1.34 13.85
N PRO A 186 -7.69 0.75 13.78
CA PRO A 186 -6.53 1.35 14.40
C PRO A 186 -6.12 2.61 13.64
N PRO A 187 -5.76 3.71 14.31
CA PRO A 187 -5.50 4.98 13.62
C PRO A 187 -4.23 4.96 12.77
N MET A 188 -3.26 4.10 13.09
CA MET A 188 -2.00 3.99 12.35
C MET A 188 -1.51 2.54 12.26
N LEU A 189 -0.96 2.21 11.10
CA LEU A 189 -0.21 1.00 10.82
C LEU A 189 1.25 1.36 10.52
N GLU A 190 2.20 0.62 11.08
CA GLU A 190 3.61 0.70 10.77
C GLU A 190 4.01 -0.57 10.03
N LEU A 191 4.71 -0.40 8.91
CA LEU A 191 5.41 -1.44 8.21
C LEU A 191 6.92 -1.23 8.41
N VAL A 192 7.61 -2.25 8.85
CA VAL A 192 9.08 -2.33 8.83
C VAL A 192 9.47 -3.49 7.93
N MET A 193 10.18 -3.20 6.85
CA MET A 193 10.69 -4.23 5.95
C MET A 193 12.16 -3.99 5.61
N THR A 194 12.92 -5.08 5.50
CA THR A 194 14.34 -5.05 5.13
C THR A 194 14.54 -6.07 4.03
N GLN A 195 15.04 -5.64 2.86
CA GLN A 195 15.40 -6.52 1.76
C GLN A 195 16.90 -6.87 1.84
N ALA A 196 17.33 -8.01 1.29
CA ALA A 196 18.74 -8.37 1.29
C ALA A 196 19.60 -7.31 0.56
N GLY A 197 20.69 -6.88 1.20
CA GLY A 197 21.61 -5.88 0.65
C GLY A 197 21.02 -4.47 0.57
N ASP A 198 20.06 -4.16 1.43
CA ASP A 198 19.34 -2.88 1.48
C ASP A 198 19.12 -2.45 2.93
N ASP A 199 18.85 -1.16 3.14
CA ASP A 199 18.55 -0.62 4.44
C ASP A 199 17.11 -0.93 4.86
N SER A 200 16.86 -0.87 6.17
CA SER A 200 15.51 -1.05 6.71
C SER A 200 14.60 0.09 6.28
N HIS A 201 13.50 -0.24 5.63
CA HIS A 201 12.46 0.68 5.19
C HIS A 201 11.30 0.66 6.18
N ARG A 202 11.02 1.81 6.78
CA ARG A 202 9.93 2.02 7.73
C ARG A 202 8.92 3.00 7.16
N GLN A 203 7.66 2.57 7.06
CA GLN A 203 6.55 3.39 6.57
C GLN A 203 5.39 3.36 7.57
N VAL A 204 4.75 4.51 7.78
CA VAL A 204 3.56 4.63 8.63
C VAL A 204 2.38 5.05 7.76
N PHE A 205 1.30 4.27 7.85
CA PHE A 205 0.04 4.50 7.16
C PHE A 205 -1.02 4.97 8.15
N TRP A 206 -1.79 5.96 7.76
CA TRP A 206 -2.94 6.44 8.53
C TRP A 206 -4.19 5.71 8.07
N ILE A 207 -5.03 5.30 9.01
CA ILE A 207 -6.37 4.77 8.70
C ILE A 207 -7.40 5.78 9.16
N ALA A 208 -8.31 6.13 8.27
CA ALA A 208 -9.39 7.04 8.61
C ALA A 208 -10.28 6.41 9.69
N PRO A 209 -10.74 7.18 10.70
CA PRO A 209 -11.67 6.67 11.67
C PRO A 209 -12.98 6.29 10.97
N SER A 210 -13.42 5.05 11.18
CA SER A 210 -14.72 4.55 10.80
C SER A 210 -15.80 5.33 11.55
N GLN A 211 -16.36 6.35 10.92
CA GLN A 211 -17.59 6.92 11.42
C GLN A 211 -18.69 5.89 11.15
N ALA A 212 -19.34 5.40 12.22
CA ALA A 212 -20.61 4.73 12.04
C ALA A 212 -21.50 5.68 11.22
N LEU A 213 -22.22 5.13 10.24
CA LEU A 213 -23.35 5.82 9.62
C LEU A 213 -24.37 6.08 10.74
N THR A 214 -24.12 7.13 11.52
CA THR A 214 -25.14 7.75 12.35
C THR A 214 -26.17 8.13 11.32
N GLN A 215 -27.29 7.41 11.36
CA GLN A 215 -28.46 7.69 10.55
C GLN A 215 -28.54 9.21 10.40
N LEU A 216 -28.61 9.70 9.16
CA LEU A 216 -29.19 11.01 8.90
C LEU A 216 -30.60 10.93 9.46
N GLN A 217 -30.73 11.05 10.78
CA GLN A 217 -31.99 11.19 11.46
C GLN A 217 -32.50 12.51 10.91
N PRO A 218 -33.60 12.51 10.13
CA PRO A 218 -34.25 13.76 9.82
C PRO A 218 -34.48 14.42 11.17
N ALA A 219 -33.98 15.65 11.32
CA ALA A 219 -34.06 16.39 12.56
C ALA A 219 -35.45 16.16 13.16
N VAL A 220 -35.51 15.49 14.31
CA VAL A 220 -36.78 15.30 15.01
C VAL A 220 -37.19 16.69 15.44
N LEU A 221 -38.10 17.29 14.67
CA LEU A 221 -38.73 18.55 14.99
C LEU A 221 -39.30 18.40 16.41
N PRO A 222 -38.99 19.34 17.34
CA PRO A 222 -39.66 19.39 18.62
C PRO A 222 -41.18 19.32 18.40
N PRO A 223 -41.95 18.61 19.25
CA PRO A 223 -43.39 18.53 19.07
C PRO A 223 -43.97 19.94 19.19
N GLY A 224 -44.35 20.55 18.05
CA GLY A 224 -44.99 21.86 18.02
C GLY A 224 -44.60 22.80 16.88
N GLN A 225 -43.57 22.53 16.07
CA GLN A 225 -43.22 23.42 14.96
C GLN A 225 -43.83 22.94 13.64
N GLN A 226 -44.97 23.54 13.28
CA GLN A 226 -45.49 23.54 11.92
C GLN A 226 -44.55 24.33 10.99
N PRO A 227 -44.35 23.91 9.74
CA PRO A 227 -43.51 24.63 8.79
C PRO A 227 -44.24 25.91 8.36
N GLY A 228 -43.73 27.08 8.78
CA GLY A 228 -44.28 28.36 8.31
C GLY A 228 -43.90 29.64 9.07
N GLN A 229 -43.13 29.59 10.16
CA GLN A 229 -42.80 30.81 10.90
C GLN A 229 -41.39 31.34 10.57
N LEU A 230 -41.36 32.45 9.82
CA LEU A 230 -40.17 33.29 9.62
C LEU A 230 -39.68 33.88 10.96
N PRO A 231 -38.36 34.01 11.16
CA PRO A 231 -37.81 34.51 12.41
C PRO A 231 -37.95 36.04 12.47
N GLY A 232 -38.84 36.53 13.34
CA GLY A 232 -38.94 37.96 13.59
C GLY A 232 -40.26 38.39 14.18
N GLN A 233 -40.57 37.95 15.40
CA GLN A 233 -41.50 38.68 16.27
C GLN A 233 -41.26 38.26 17.72
N ALA A 234 -40.46 39.04 18.44
CA ALA A 234 -40.35 38.95 19.88
C ALA A 234 -41.70 39.34 20.50
N ASN A 235 -42.41 38.38 21.07
CA ASN A 235 -43.66 38.63 21.77
C ASN A 235 -43.34 39.10 23.19
N VAL A 236 -43.48 40.41 23.42
CA VAL A 236 -43.40 41.00 24.77
C VAL A 236 -44.71 40.70 25.49
N GLN A 237 -44.64 39.81 26.47
CA GLN A 237 -45.80 39.38 27.26
C GLN A 237 -46.07 40.42 28.36
N VAL A 238 -47.18 41.15 28.24
CA VAL A 238 -47.68 42.07 29.29
C VAL A 238 -48.60 41.28 30.22
N PRO A 239 -48.43 41.32 31.56
CA PRO A 239 -49.26 40.55 32.48
C PRO A 239 -50.62 41.21 32.71
N GLY A 240 -51.70 40.42 32.55
CA GLY A 240 -53.01 40.74 33.15
C GLY A 240 -54.17 40.97 32.19
N GLN A 241 -54.59 39.96 31.41
CA GLN A 241 -55.97 39.90 30.87
C GLN A 241 -56.50 38.44 30.82
N PRO A 242 -57.82 38.22 30.97
CA PRO A 242 -58.40 36.89 31.18
C PRO A 242 -58.48 36.07 29.88
N GLN A 243 -58.24 34.76 29.99
CA GLN A 243 -58.34 33.83 28.87
C GLN A 243 -59.81 33.63 28.46
N VAL A 244 -60.13 33.96 27.21
CA VAL A 244 -61.39 33.56 26.58
C VAL A 244 -61.20 32.18 25.96
N GLN A 245 -61.81 31.17 26.58
CA GLN A 245 -61.86 29.80 26.05
C GLN A 245 -62.88 29.75 24.90
N VAL A 246 -62.41 29.50 23.68
CA VAL A 246 -63.29 29.19 22.54
C VAL A 246 -63.29 27.67 22.36
N GLN A 247 -64.42 27.07 22.72
CA GLN A 247 -64.70 25.64 22.59
C GLN A 247 -65.21 25.33 21.19
N VAL A 248 -64.58 24.38 20.49
CA VAL A 248 -65.06 23.87 19.19
C VAL A 248 -65.47 22.40 19.36
N PRO A 249 -66.72 22.02 19.01
CA PRO A 249 -67.27 20.69 19.26
C PRO A 249 -67.15 19.74 18.05
N GLY A 250 -67.10 18.44 18.35
CA GLY A 250 -67.70 17.42 17.48
C GLY A 250 -66.72 16.54 16.70
N GLN A 251 -66.42 15.38 17.27
CA GLN A 251 -66.01 14.17 16.55
C GLN A 251 -67.29 13.38 16.19
N PRO A 252 -67.34 12.69 15.04
CA PRO A 252 -68.12 11.47 14.98
C PRO A 252 -67.26 10.27 14.57
N THR A 253 -67.39 9.23 15.39
CA THR A 253 -67.18 7.82 15.08
C THR A 253 -67.99 7.37 13.87
N ARG A 254 -67.33 6.72 12.90
CA ARG A 254 -67.58 5.31 12.58
C ARG A 254 -66.43 4.71 11.79
#